data_AF-A0A7S4GKM5-F1
#
_entry.id   AF-A0A7S4GKM5-F1
#
_cell.length_a   1.000
_cell.length_b   1.000
_cell.length_c   1.000
_cell.angle_alpha   90.00
_cell.angle_beta   90.00
_cell.angle_gamma   90.00
#
_symmetry.space_group_name_H-M   'P 1'
#
loop_
_entity.id
_entity.type
_entity.pdbx_description
1 polymer ?
#
loop_
_entity_poly.entity_id
_entity_poly.type
_entity_poly.pdbx_seq_one_letter_code
_entity_poly.pdbx_strand_id
1 'polypeptide(L)'
;MVPQINKVSEEKKYEEFDEQKLWAEMDPLAWHYSIARNSVFEDTYELTRTQILDAAERGGHDVILEAGCGTGDIIGELQTDIHRIGVDINDRFIEHCKKHHQHENMEFHELDVTNLGQWWKQFEGKFKKPLVICVNNTLNIMPEEIRGNVIAQMFEVCGSEGRCLVTYWNGNFFSHAIMNFYSQNVELCGPFDFSHVDWNNRTLHAPSGYSTHWMLPEEVQRLLRSYDVNIGLIGAKIQHGKDHINTAGLSIFAWFSTDCSCGGKSYYDSEDAQTFYSQIWGDAETHIGRYDLLTDAEKSSLTKIQQISRAEEIHEENFVKLIASKFRSTSDDIPKVRILDMGCGYGGLLRRLWKGGHVWRATGCDIASKMCGKARVLNTEMGADQDIAILEESYLGVSVPDESVDLVISMDALLHVGPEGQKTAIKEAGRVLRPGGWMVFCDIMQQEVVDPVEMQPIYDRIHLTKLGTVSNYQECLSESGFTKFEFEPHSENVASHYGTVREVLIEKKGDIAVSEAFLNKMEAGLAVWKELAPQNIVWGFMTAQKTEKVNI
;
A
#
# COMPACT_ATOMS: atom_id res chain seq x y z
N MET A 1 -45.60 -25.84 -1.81
CA MET A 1 -45.10 -25.47 -3.15
C MET A 1 -45.00 -23.95 -3.14
N VAL A 2 -43.83 -23.44 -2.73
CA VAL A 2 -43.54 -22.00 -2.57
C VAL A 2 -42.62 -21.62 -3.73
N PRO A 3 -42.91 -20.59 -4.53
CA PRO A 3 -42.09 -20.28 -5.70
C PRO A 3 -40.72 -19.76 -5.26
N GLN A 4 -39.65 -20.31 -5.86
CA GLN A 4 -38.28 -19.81 -5.74
C GLN A 4 -38.21 -18.38 -6.28
N ILE A 5 -37.72 -17.45 -5.45
CA ILE A 5 -37.31 -16.12 -5.87
C ILE A 5 -35.87 -16.26 -6.38
N ASN A 6 -35.70 -16.31 -7.69
CA ASN A 6 -34.41 -16.12 -8.33
C ASN A 6 -33.97 -14.67 -8.10
N LYS A 7 -33.04 -14.44 -7.17
CA LYS A 7 -32.24 -13.21 -7.15
C LYS A 7 -31.19 -13.34 -8.25
N VAL A 8 -31.48 -12.78 -9.42
CA VAL A 8 -30.44 -12.43 -10.39
C VAL A 8 -29.89 -11.09 -9.92
N SER A 9 -28.67 -11.09 -9.36
CA SER A 9 -27.88 -9.87 -9.22
C SER A 9 -27.34 -9.54 -10.61
N GLU A 10 -28.05 -8.70 -11.35
CA GLU A 10 -27.48 -8.01 -12.49
C GLU A 10 -26.50 -6.96 -11.93
N GLU A 11 -25.21 -7.30 -11.92
CA GLU A 11 -24.16 -6.29 -11.93
C GLU A 11 -24.35 -5.47 -13.20
N LYS A 12 -24.87 -4.25 -13.06
CA LYS A 12 -24.83 -3.26 -14.14
C LYS A 12 -23.35 -2.96 -14.40
N LYS A 13 -22.81 -3.53 -15.47
CA LYS A 13 -21.57 -3.04 -16.09
C LYS A 13 -21.85 -1.64 -16.63
N TYR A 14 -21.45 -0.63 -15.87
CA TYR A 14 -21.29 0.72 -16.39
C TYR A 14 -20.16 0.67 -17.45
N GLU A 15 -20.32 1.36 -18.58
CA GLU A 15 -19.24 1.53 -19.56
C GLU A 15 -18.03 2.14 -18.85
N GLU A 16 -16.81 1.65 -19.14
CA GLU A 16 -15.55 2.22 -18.64
C GLU A 16 -15.51 3.71 -18.99
N PHE A 17 -15.75 4.55 -17.99
CA PHE A 17 -15.76 6.00 -18.11
C PHE A 17 -14.33 6.50 -17.89
N ASP A 18 -13.78 7.23 -18.86
CA ASP A 18 -12.42 7.78 -18.79
C ASP A 18 -12.42 9.07 -17.95
N GLU A 19 -12.23 8.92 -16.64
CA GLU A 19 -12.16 10.04 -15.68
C GLU A 19 -11.03 11.02 -16.01
N GLN A 20 -9.89 10.53 -16.52
CA GLN A 20 -8.76 11.39 -16.90
C GLN A 20 -9.17 12.35 -18.02
N LYS A 21 -9.89 11.84 -19.03
CA LYS A 21 -10.41 12.66 -20.12
C LYS A 21 -11.45 13.68 -19.64
N LEU A 22 -12.34 13.29 -18.72
CA LEU A 22 -13.34 14.21 -18.14
C LEU A 22 -12.65 15.45 -17.55
N TRP A 23 -11.65 15.25 -16.70
CA TRP A 23 -10.97 16.35 -16.00
C TRP A 23 -10.07 17.18 -16.93
N ALA A 24 -9.42 16.54 -17.90
CA ALA A 24 -8.61 17.24 -18.90
C ALA A 24 -9.46 18.15 -19.83
N GLU A 25 -10.72 17.80 -20.08
CA GLU A 25 -11.60 18.55 -21.00
C GLU A 25 -12.58 19.50 -20.28
N MET A 26 -12.66 19.45 -18.93
CA MET A 26 -13.63 20.21 -18.14
C MET A 26 -13.44 21.74 -18.27
N ASP A 27 -14.57 22.47 -18.31
CA ASP A 27 -14.58 23.94 -18.32
C ASP A 27 -14.23 24.51 -16.93
N PRO A 28 -13.20 25.37 -16.79
CA PRO A 28 -12.86 26.07 -15.55
C PRO A 28 -14.03 26.76 -14.87
N LEU A 29 -14.93 27.35 -15.66
CA LEU A 29 -16.07 28.10 -15.11
C LEU A 29 -17.11 27.17 -14.49
N ALA A 30 -17.33 25.98 -15.05
CA ALA A 30 -18.28 25.01 -14.50
C ALA A 30 -17.85 24.54 -13.10
N TRP A 31 -16.55 24.30 -12.91
CA TRP A 31 -15.99 23.93 -11.61
C TRP A 31 -16.01 25.11 -10.64
N HIS A 32 -15.42 26.25 -11.01
CA HIS A 32 -15.35 27.43 -10.14
C HIS A 32 -16.74 27.87 -9.66
N TYR A 33 -17.76 27.88 -10.52
CA TYR A 33 -19.12 28.26 -10.11
C TYR A 33 -19.80 27.25 -9.18
N SER A 34 -19.42 25.96 -9.24
CA SER A 34 -19.96 24.95 -8.32
C SER A 34 -19.53 25.19 -6.88
N ILE A 35 -18.34 25.78 -6.67
CA ILE A 35 -17.75 26.02 -5.35
C ILE A 35 -17.98 27.46 -4.86
N ALA A 36 -18.04 28.45 -5.76
CA ALA A 36 -18.08 29.87 -5.42
C ALA A 36 -19.46 30.43 -4.99
N ARG A 37 -20.56 29.66 -5.07
CA ARG A 37 -21.93 30.17 -4.80
C ARG A 37 -22.47 29.69 -3.45
N ASN A 38 -22.13 30.36 -2.33
CA ASN A 38 -22.62 30.01 -0.98
C ASN A 38 -22.55 28.50 -0.71
N SER A 39 -21.43 27.89 -1.08
CA SER A 39 -21.25 26.44 -1.00
C SER A 39 -20.98 26.01 0.44
N VAL A 40 -21.45 24.83 0.82
CA VAL A 40 -21.08 24.21 2.12
C VAL A 40 -19.56 23.98 2.26
N PHE A 41 -18.81 24.10 1.16
CA PHE A 41 -17.36 23.97 1.13
C PHE A 41 -16.60 25.28 1.41
N GLU A 42 -17.26 26.44 1.46
CA GLU A 42 -16.59 27.74 1.67
C GLU A 42 -15.73 27.74 2.95
N ASP A 43 -16.34 27.40 4.09
CA ASP A 43 -15.63 27.26 5.37
C ASP A 43 -14.51 26.22 5.31
N THR A 44 -14.69 25.17 4.49
CA THR A 44 -13.73 24.09 4.34
C THR A 44 -12.50 24.56 3.55
N TYR A 45 -12.68 25.36 2.50
CA TYR A 45 -11.58 25.92 1.70
C TYR A 45 -10.79 26.95 2.52
N GLU A 46 -11.47 27.83 3.25
CA GLU A 46 -10.82 28.77 4.17
C GLU A 46 -9.99 28.06 5.25
N LEU A 47 -10.55 26.98 5.80
CA LEU A 47 -9.87 26.16 6.79
C LEU A 47 -8.63 25.47 6.21
N THR A 48 -8.73 24.92 4.99
CA THR A 48 -7.61 24.32 4.27
C THR A 48 -6.50 25.35 4.05
N ARG A 49 -6.81 26.55 3.55
CA ARG A 49 -5.83 27.64 3.39
C ARG A 49 -5.16 28.02 4.70
N THR A 50 -5.96 28.19 5.77
CA THR A 50 -5.46 28.55 7.09
C THR A 50 -4.47 27.51 7.63
N GLN A 51 -4.77 26.22 7.50
CA GLN A 51 -3.87 25.15 7.96
C GLN A 51 -2.60 25.06 7.11
N ILE A 52 -2.70 25.24 5.79
CA ILE A 52 -1.53 25.27 4.89
C ILE A 52 -0.60 26.42 5.27
N LEU A 53 -1.12 27.64 5.45
CA LEU A 53 -0.33 28.81 5.83
C LEU A 53 0.36 28.60 7.18
N ASP A 54 -0.38 28.17 8.20
CA ASP A 54 0.18 27.95 9.53
C ASP A 54 1.26 26.84 9.51
N ALA A 55 1.05 25.78 8.74
CA ALA A 55 2.05 24.73 8.55
C ALA A 55 3.28 25.23 7.79
N ALA A 56 3.10 25.99 6.71
CA ALA A 56 4.18 26.54 5.88
C ALA A 56 5.08 27.48 6.70
N GLU A 57 4.47 28.42 7.44
CA GLU A 57 5.17 29.41 8.25
C GLU A 57 5.88 28.78 9.46
N ARG A 58 5.18 27.95 10.24
CA ARG A 58 5.79 27.28 11.42
C ARG A 58 6.84 26.26 11.02
N GLY A 59 6.63 25.58 9.90
CA GLY A 59 7.55 24.59 9.36
C GLY A 59 8.79 25.22 8.73
N GLY A 60 8.78 26.53 8.43
CA GLY A 60 9.86 27.21 7.73
C GLY A 60 10.00 26.70 6.29
N HIS A 61 8.88 26.39 5.63
CA HIS A 61 8.86 25.94 4.25
C HIS A 61 9.17 27.11 3.31
N ASP A 62 9.98 26.86 2.29
CA ASP A 62 10.44 27.89 1.34
C ASP A 62 9.67 27.88 0.01
N VAL A 63 8.87 26.84 -0.23
CA VAL A 63 7.94 26.75 -1.36
C VAL A 63 6.71 25.91 -0.98
N ILE A 64 5.55 26.31 -1.51
CA ILE A 64 4.32 25.52 -1.49
C ILE A 64 4.04 25.08 -2.93
N LEU A 65 3.95 23.77 -3.15
CA LEU A 65 3.55 23.21 -4.45
C LEU A 65 2.19 22.53 -4.32
N GLU A 66 1.21 22.93 -5.14
CA GLU A 66 -0.10 22.28 -5.22
C GLU A 66 -0.20 21.40 -6.47
N ALA A 67 -0.34 20.09 -6.26
CA ALA A 67 -0.54 19.08 -7.29
C ALA A 67 -2.04 18.91 -7.59
N GLY A 68 -2.44 19.24 -8.83
CA GLY A 68 -3.84 19.29 -9.24
C GLY A 68 -4.54 20.54 -8.69
N CYS A 69 -4.00 21.72 -9.01
CA CYS A 69 -4.45 22.98 -8.43
C CYS A 69 -5.81 23.48 -8.96
N GLY A 70 -6.33 22.91 -10.04
CA GLY A 70 -7.56 23.36 -10.68
C GLY A 70 -7.50 24.86 -10.97
N THR A 71 -8.57 25.57 -10.60
CA THR A 71 -8.71 27.03 -10.73
C THR A 71 -7.89 27.86 -9.72
N GLY A 72 -7.08 27.20 -8.88
CA GLY A 72 -6.14 27.86 -7.97
C GLY A 72 -6.79 28.48 -6.74
N ASP A 73 -8.02 28.08 -6.39
CA ASP A 73 -8.78 28.66 -5.28
C ASP A 73 -8.09 28.41 -3.91
N ILE A 74 -7.20 27.42 -3.80
CA ILE A 74 -6.35 27.26 -2.61
C ILE A 74 -5.06 28.04 -2.77
N ILE A 75 -4.14 27.59 -3.62
CA ILE A 75 -2.78 28.16 -3.67
C ILE A 75 -2.75 29.63 -4.10
N GLY A 76 -3.67 30.07 -4.97
CA GLY A 76 -3.80 31.45 -5.43
C GLY A 76 -4.18 32.43 -4.34
N GLU A 77 -5.06 32.01 -3.43
CA GLU A 77 -5.62 32.87 -2.40
C GLU A 77 -4.77 32.94 -1.12
N LEU A 78 -3.72 32.11 -0.99
CA LEU A 78 -2.80 32.12 0.15
C LEU A 78 -2.10 33.48 0.28
N GLN A 79 -2.31 34.15 1.40
CA GLN A 79 -1.66 35.44 1.70
C GLN A 79 -0.29 35.20 2.34
N THR A 80 0.75 35.01 1.52
CA THR A 80 2.11 34.71 1.99
C THR A 80 3.20 35.17 1.02
N ASP A 81 4.39 35.45 1.57
CA ASP A 81 5.61 35.72 0.81
C ASP A 81 6.34 34.43 0.37
N ILE A 82 5.93 33.26 0.89
CA ILE A 82 6.48 31.96 0.48
C ILE A 82 6.19 31.73 -1.01
N HIS A 83 7.17 31.19 -1.74
CA HIS A 83 7.02 30.92 -3.16
C HIS A 83 5.94 29.86 -3.42
N ARG A 84 5.13 30.03 -4.46
CA ARG A 84 3.95 29.19 -4.73
C ARG A 84 3.95 28.66 -6.16
N ILE A 85 3.71 27.37 -6.30
CA ILE A 85 3.73 26.67 -7.59
C ILE A 85 2.45 25.82 -7.71
N GLY A 86 1.56 26.20 -8.62
CA GLY A 86 0.37 25.39 -8.94
C GLY A 86 0.58 24.57 -10.21
N VAL A 87 0.26 23.28 -10.19
CA VAL A 87 0.33 22.43 -11.37
C VAL A 87 -0.99 21.70 -11.62
N ASP A 88 -1.36 21.56 -12.88
CA ASP A 88 -2.58 20.84 -13.30
C ASP A 88 -2.40 20.29 -14.72
N ILE A 89 -3.09 19.20 -15.04
CA ILE A 89 -3.04 18.58 -16.38
C ILE A 89 -3.87 19.37 -17.40
N ASN A 90 -4.86 20.15 -16.94
CA ASN A 90 -5.76 20.91 -17.79
C ASN A 90 -5.19 22.31 -18.08
N ASP A 91 -4.80 22.56 -19.33
CA ASP A 91 -4.23 23.82 -19.80
C ASP A 91 -5.16 25.02 -19.56
N ARG A 92 -6.47 24.85 -19.68
CA ARG A 92 -7.47 25.91 -19.44
C ARG A 92 -7.55 26.33 -17.97
N PHE A 93 -7.37 25.39 -17.03
CA PHE A 93 -7.26 25.75 -15.62
C PHE A 93 -6.02 26.59 -15.37
N ILE A 94 -4.88 26.21 -15.97
CA ILE A 94 -3.63 26.95 -15.86
C ILE A 94 -3.73 28.35 -16.48
N GLU A 95 -4.37 28.50 -17.63
CA GLU A 95 -4.66 29.80 -18.23
C GLU A 95 -5.55 30.67 -17.33
N HIS A 96 -6.59 30.06 -16.72
CA HIS A 96 -7.45 30.73 -15.76
C HIS A 96 -6.65 31.23 -14.55
N CYS A 97 -5.81 30.39 -13.97
CA CYS A 97 -4.95 30.72 -12.84
C CYS A 97 -4.02 31.89 -13.15
N LYS A 98 -3.29 31.85 -14.29
CA LYS A 98 -2.39 32.93 -14.72
C LYS A 98 -3.11 34.27 -14.92
N LYS A 99 -4.40 34.23 -15.28
CA LYS A 99 -5.21 35.43 -15.48
C LYS A 99 -5.70 36.04 -14.16
N HIS A 100 -6.06 35.22 -13.17
CA HIS A 100 -6.73 35.68 -11.94
C HIS A 100 -5.80 35.79 -10.73
N HIS A 101 -4.70 35.04 -10.70
CA HIS A 101 -3.75 34.98 -9.58
C HIS A 101 -2.38 35.52 -10.01
N GLN A 102 -2.24 36.85 -10.03
CA GLN A 102 -1.02 37.53 -10.47
C GLN A 102 -0.20 38.03 -9.26
N HIS A 103 0.70 37.19 -8.78
CA HIS A 103 1.64 37.52 -7.70
C HIS A 103 3.10 37.30 -8.14
N GLU A 104 4.03 38.13 -7.66
CA GLU A 104 5.45 38.05 -8.06
C GLU A 104 6.14 36.74 -7.65
N ASN A 105 5.67 36.12 -6.56
CA ASN A 105 6.22 34.89 -5.99
C ASN A 105 5.40 33.65 -6.35
N MET A 106 4.70 33.67 -7.49
CA MET A 106 3.77 32.62 -7.88
C MET A 106 3.90 32.22 -9.36
N GLU A 107 3.84 30.92 -9.62
CA GLU A 107 3.86 30.36 -10.97
C GLU A 107 2.87 29.20 -11.12
N PHE A 108 2.36 29.02 -12.34
CA PHE A 108 1.42 27.96 -12.70
C PHE A 108 1.87 27.24 -13.96
N HIS A 109 1.83 25.91 -13.96
CA HIS A 109 2.33 25.08 -15.05
C HIS A 109 1.37 23.96 -15.42
N GLU A 110 1.24 23.72 -16.73
CA GLU A 110 0.57 22.53 -17.25
C GLU A 110 1.50 21.33 -17.05
N LEU A 111 1.04 20.34 -16.29
CA LEU A 111 1.83 19.17 -15.94
C LEU A 111 0.94 18.01 -15.52
N ASP A 112 1.20 16.84 -16.09
CA ASP A 112 0.75 15.58 -15.53
C ASP A 112 1.52 15.27 -14.23
N VAL A 113 0.82 15.31 -13.11
CA VAL A 113 1.36 15.09 -11.76
C VAL A 113 2.04 13.73 -11.57
N THR A 114 1.77 12.75 -12.44
CA THR A 114 2.50 11.46 -12.44
C THR A 114 3.98 11.59 -12.86
N ASN A 115 4.39 12.75 -13.39
CA ASN A 115 5.76 13.07 -13.80
C ASN A 115 6.38 14.20 -12.95
N LEU A 116 5.77 14.53 -11.81
CA LEU A 116 6.09 15.70 -11.01
C LEU A 116 7.54 15.70 -10.50
N GLY A 117 8.07 14.58 -10.04
CA GLY A 117 9.44 14.47 -9.53
C GLY A 117 10.51 14.66 -10.62
N GLN A 118 10.27 14.14 -11.83
CA GLN A 118 11.15 14.42 -12.99
C GLN A 118 11.12 15.90 -13.35
N TRP A 119 9.93 16.50 -13.42
CA TRP A 119 9.75 17.92 -13.73
C TRP A 119 10.38 18.83 -12.67
N TRP A 120 10.34 18.42 -11.39
CA TRP A 120 10.88 19.18 -10.27
C TRP A 120 12.40 19.40 -10.34
N LYS A 121 13.15 18.56 -11.07
CA LYS A 121 14.61 18.67 -11.20
C LYS A 121 15.09 20.02 -11.73
N GLN A 122 14.25 20.78 -12.43
CA GLN A 122 14.60 22.15 -12.86
C GLN A 122 14.77 23.14 -11.69
N PHE A 123 14.25 22.82 -10.51
CA PHE A 123 14.37 23.62 -9.28
C PHE A 123 15.43 23.07 -8.31
N GLU A 124 16.26 22.13 -8.75
CA GLU A 124 17.29 21.52 -7.91
C GLU A 124 18.19 22.59 -7.28
N GLY A 125 18.28 22.56 -5.94
CA GLY A 125 19.05 23.53 -5.15
C GLY A 125 18.39 24.90 -4.94
N LYS A 126 17.26 25.21 -5.61
CA LYS A 126 16.51 26.46 -5.44
C LYS A 126 15.70 26.45 -4.14
N PHE A 127 15.00 25.34 -3.88
CA PHE A 127 14.18 25.13 -2.69
C PHE A 127 14.75 23.97 -1.87
N LYS A 128 14.71 24.12 -0.55
CA LYS A 128 15.27 23.18 0.42
C LYS A 128 14.19 22.49 1.24
N LYS A 129 13.05 23.13 1.46
CA LYS A 129 12.01 22.63 2.36
C LYS A 129 10.61 22.73 1.75
N PRO A 130 10.30 21.98 0.69
CA PRO A 130 9.00 22.07 0.03
C PRO A 130 7.85 21.61 0.94
N LEU A 131 6.71 22.30 0.84
CA LEU A 131 5.42 21.82 1.30
C LEU A 131 4.59 21.41 0.07
N VAL A 132 4.39 20.11 -0.12
CA VAL A 132 3.70 19.55 -1.29
C VAL A 132 2.27 19.19 -0.91
N ILE A 133 1.29 19.78 -1.56
CA ILE A 133 -0.11 19.65 -1.20
C ILE A 133 -0.94 19.09 -2.36
N CYS A 134 -1.90 18.21 -2.06
CA CYS A 134 -2.91 17.72 -3.00
C CYS A 134 -4.26 17.70 -2.25
N VAL A 135 -5.02 18.79 -2.37
CA VAL A 135 -6.08 19.12 -1.41
C VAL A 135 -7.48 19.10 -2.04
N ASN A 136 -8.50 19.25 -1.22
CA ASN A 136 -9.92 19.24 -1.58
C ASN A 136 -10.35 18.00 -2.39
N ASN A 137 -9.92 16.83 -1.93
CA ASN A 137 -10.27 15.52 -2.50
C ASN A 137 -9.75 15.29 -3.92
N THR A 138 -8.81 16.10 -4.39
CA THR A 138 -8.19 15.99 -5.73
C THR A 138 -7.59 14.60 -6.00
N LEU A 139 -6.88 14.01 -5.03
CA LEU A 139 -6.32 12.67 -5.25
C LEU A 139 -7.42 11.59 -5.46
N ASN A 140 -8.58 11.75 -4.83
CA ASN A 140 -9.65 10.74 -4.86
C ASN A 140 -10.56 10.85 -6.09
N ILE A 141 -10.43 11.91 -6.89
CA ILE A 141 -11.10 12.06 -8.20
C ILE A 141 -10.19 11.67 -9.37
N MET A 142 -8.91 11.41 -9.12
CA MET A 142 -7.99 10.83 -10.10
C MET A 142 -8.29 9.33 -10.28
N PRO A 143 -7.96 8.73 -11.44
CA PRO A 143 -8.03 7.27 -11.62
C PRO A 143 -7.28 6.53 -10.51
N GLU A 144 -7.89 5.46 -9.98
CA GLU A 144 -7.40 4.74 -8.80
C GLU A 144 -5.96 4.24 -8.97
N GLU A 145 -5.65 3.76 -10.18
CA GLU A 145 -4.37 3.18 -10.58
C GLU A 145 -3.19 4.16 -10.54
N ILE A 146 -3.43 5.47 -10.63
CA ILE A 146 -2.34 6.47 -10.61
C ILE A 146 -2.12 7.09 -9.23
N ARG A 147 -3.07 6.98 -8.30
CA ARG A 147 -3.04 7.72 -7.01
C ARG A 147 -1.79 7.41 -6.19
N GLY A 148 -1.39 6.13 -6.13
CA GLY A 148 -0.17 5.72 -5.45
C GLY A 148 1.10 6.32 -6.08
N ASN A 149 1.15 6.42 -7.42
CA ASN A 149 2.26 7.09 -8.10
C ASN A 149 2.28 8.59 -7.82
N VAL A 150 1.12 9.26 -7.77
CA VAL A 150 1.05 10.68 -7.42
C VAL A 150 1.65 10.93 -6.02
N ILE A 151 1.34 10.08 -5.03
CA ILE A 151 1.96 10.14 -3.70
C ILE A 151 3.49 9.95 -3.79
N ALA A 152 3.96 8.97 -4.56
CA ALA A 152 5.39 8.75 -4.77
C ALA A 152 6.08 9.98 -5.40
N GLN A 153 5.45 10.61 -6.39
CA GLN A 153 5.95 11.83 -7.01
C GLN A 153 5.94 13.02 -6.03
N MET A 154 4.93 13.14 -5.17
CA MET A 154 4.92 14.12 -4.08
C MET A 154 6.10 13.91 -3.12
N PHE A 155 6.47 12.66 -2.81
CA PHE A 155 7.66 12.35 -2.02
C PHE A 155 8.97 12.73 -2.69
N GLU A 156 9.11 12.51 -4.00
CA GLU A 156 10.31 12.95 -4.74
C GLU A 156 10.52 14.47 -4.64
N VAL A 157 9.44 15.26 -4.68
CA VAL A 157 9.50 16.72 -4.52
C VAL A 157 9.75 17.12 -3.07
N CYS A 158 9.02 16.49 -2.14
CA CYS A 158 9.08 16.77 -0.70
C CYS A 158 10.50 16.58 -0.13
N GLY A 159 11.17 15.50 -0.51
CA GLY A 159 12.49 15.15 0.01
C GLY A 159 12.47 14.85 1.52
N SER A 160 13.64 14.87 2.15
CA SER A 160 13.80 14.53 3.58
C SER A 160 13.43 15.68 4.53
N GLU A 161 13.47 16.92 4.07
CA GLU A 161 13.21 18.11 4.89
C GLU A 161 11.77 18.64 4.73
N GLY A 162 11.10 18.28 3.63
CA GLY A 162 9.77 18.78 3.30
C GLY A 162 8.64 18.09 4.04
N ARG A 163 7.42 18.42 3.63
CA ARG A 163 6.19 17.77 4.12
C ARG A 163 5.14 17.65 3.02
N CYS A 164 4.30 16.63 3.12
CA CYS A 164 3.14 16.45 2.28
C CYS A 164 1.84 16.71 3.05
N LEU A 165 0.83 17.23 2.35
CA LEU A 165 -0.56 17.28 2.77
C LEU A 165 -1.44 16.67 1.67
N VAL A 166 -2.27 15.70 2.04
CA VAL A 166 -3.40 15.28 1.20
C VAL A 166 -4.69 15.45 1.99
N THR A 167 -5.75 15.95 1.36
CA THR A 167 -7.05 16.06 2.04
C THR A 167 -8.14 15.34 1.28
N TYR A 168 -9.08 14.76 2.03
CA TYR A 168 -10.22 14.00 1.53
C TYR A 168 -11.52 14.53 2.11
N TRP A 169 -12.63 14.22 1.44
CA TRP A 169 -13.94 14.48 2.03
C TRP A 169 -14.27 13.51 3.16
N ASN A 170 -14.79 14.05 4.26
CA ASN A 170 -15.04 13.34 5.51
C ASN A 170 -16.40 12.64 5.49
N GLY A 171 -16.38 11.31 5.40
CA GLY A 171 -17.54 10.42 5.34
C GLY A 171 -18.61 10.64 6.41
N ASN A 172 -18.23 11.18 7.58
CA ASN A 172 -19.20 11.56 8.63
C ASN A 172 -20.20 12.64 8.19
N PHE A 173 -19.89 13.38 7.13
CA PHE A 173 -20.71 14.46 6.57
C PHE A 173 -21.30 14.13 5.20
N PHE A 174 -21.20 12.88 4.74
CA PHE A 174 -21.64 12.49 3.39
C PHE A 174 -23.12 12.82 3.14
N SER A 175 -24.01 12.54 4.09
CA SER A 175 -25.44 12.88 3.97
C SER A 175 -25.69 14.38 3.90
N HIS A 176 -24.92 15.18 4.64
CA HIS A 176 -24.98 16.63 4.56
C HIS A 176 -24.57 17.12 3.16
N ALA A 177 -23.50 16.56 2.59
CA ALA A 177 -23.05 16.89 1.24
C ALA A 177 -24.06 16.52 0.15
N ILE A 178 -24.67 15.33 0.24
CA ILE A 178 -25.72 14.91 -0.71
C ILE A 178 -26.88 15.90 -0.72
N MET A 179 -27.38 16.28 0.46
CA MET A 179 -28.59 17.11 0.58
C MET A 179 -28.35 18.60 0.32
N ASN A 180 -27.16 19.11 0.66
CA ASN A 180 -26.91 20.56 0.66
C ASN A 180 -25.97 21.02 -0.45
N PHE A 181 -25.28 20.10 -1.12
CA PHE A 181 -24.41 20.42 -2.24
C PHE A 181 -24.81 19.66 -3.50
N TYR A 182 -24.67 18.33 -3.54
CA TYR A 182 -24.81 17.59 -4.78
C TYR A 182 -26.23 17.69 -5.35
N SER A 183 -27.28 17.55 -4.54
CA SER A 183 -28.66 17.67 -5.02
C SER A 183 -29.05 19.07 -5.50
N GLN A 184 -28.27 20.10 -5.13
CA GLN A 184 -28.49 21.48 -5.57
C GLN A 184 -27.70 21.82 -6.84
N ASN A 185 -26.62 21.09 -7.12
CA ASN A 185 -25.72 21.31 -8.25
C ASN A 185 -26.07 20.42 -9.45
N VAL A 186 -27.22 20.70 -10.07
CA VAL A 186 -27.72 19.96 -11.25
C VAL A 186 -26.78 20.08 -12.45
N GLU A 187 -26.03 21.18 -12.58
CA GLU A 187 -25.03 21.34 -13.65
C GLU A 187 -23.88 20.32 -13.53
N LEU A 188 -23.47 19.99 -12.30
CA LEU A 188 -22.39 19.03 -12.03
C LEU A 188 -22.88 17.58 -12.06
N CYS A 189 -23.99 17.29 -11.38
CA CYS A 189 -24.45 15.91 -11.16
C CYS A 189 -25.51 15.44 -12.17
N GLY A 190 -26.17 16.37 -12.86
CA GLY A 190 -27.48 16.10 -13.45
C GLY A 190 -28.55 15.87 -12.35
N PRO A 191 -29.83 15.71 -12.75
CA PRO A 191 -30.89 15.39 -11.80
C PRO A 191 -30.75 13.93 -11.33
N PHE A 192 -30.59 13.71 -10.02
CA PHE A 192 -30.50 12.38 -9.42
C PHE A 192 -31.47 12.20 -8.24
N ASP A 193 -31.69 10.94 -7.86
CA ASP A 193 -32.44 10.53 -6.67
C ASP A 193 -31.60 9.60 -5.77
N PHE A 194 -32.15 9.16 -4.63
CA PHE A 194 -31.41 8.33 -3.67
C PHE A 194 -31.06 6.92 -4.16
N SER A 195 -31.55 6.47 -5.32
CA SER A 195 -31.10 5.20 -5.91
C SER A 195 -29.68 5.28 -6.48
N HIS A 196 -29.15 6.50 -6.66
CA HIS A 196 -27.80 6.79 -7.12
C HIS A 196 -26.77 6.91 -5.98
N VAL A 197 -27.23 6.79 -4.73
CA VAL A 197 -26.43 7.00 -3.52
C VAL A 197 -26.25 5.69 -2.79
N ASP A 198 -24.99 5.27 -2.60
CA ASP A 198 -24.64 4.19 -1.69
C ASP A 198 -24.32 4.78 -0.31
N TRP A 199 -25.27 4.66 0.61
CA TRP A 199 -25.12 5.18 1.97
C TRP A 199 -24.11 4.40 2.82
N ASN A 200 -23.90 3.12 2.52
CA ASN A 200 -23.00 2.27 3.31
C ASN A 200 -21.55 2.58 2.94
N ASN A 201 -21.28 2.70 1.64
CA ASN A 201 -19.96 3.02 1.10
C ASN A 201 -19.71 4.52 0.94
N ARG A 202 -20.73 5.36 1.20
CA ARG A 202 -20.67 6.83 1.07
C ARG A 202 -20.21 7.28 -0.30
N THR A 203 -20.81 6.68 -1.34
CA THR A 203 -20.55 7.03 -2.74
C THR A 203 -21.80 7.58 -3.43
N LEU A 204 -21.58 8.48 -4.39
CA LEU A 204 -22.59 8.96 -5.32
C LEU A 204 -22.10 8.68 -6.73
N HIS A 205 -22.96 8.07 -7.55
CA HIS A 205 -22.74 7.90 -8.99
C HIS A 205 -23.84 8.64 -9.73
N ALA A 206 -23.55 9.87 -10.15
CA ALA A 206 -24.54 10.79 -10.70
C ALA A 206 -24.79 10.54 -12.20
N PRO A 207 -25.98 10.83 -12.73
CA PRO A 207 -26.31 10.63 -14.15
C PRO A 207 -25.45 11.44 -15.14
N SER A 208 -24.81 12.53 -14.71
CA SER A 208 -23.84 13.26 -15.53
C SER A 208 -22.54 12.48 -15.80
N GLY A 209 -22.32 11.37 -15.09
CA GLY A 209 -21.04 10.66 -15.04
C GLY A 209 -20.17 11.08 -13.86
N TYR A 210 -20.51 12.16 -13.15
CA TYR A 210 -19.78 12.58 -11.95
C TYR A 210 -19.91 11.54 -10.84
N SER A 211 -18.78 11.16 -10.23
CA SER A 211 -18.72 10.26 -9.10
C SER A 211 -18.01 10.92 -7.91
N THR A 212 -18.36 10.51 -6.69
CA THR A 212 -17.59 10.90 -5.50
C THR A 212 -17.65 9.82 -4.44
N HIS A 213 -16.61 9.73 -3.62
CA HIS A 213 -16.50 8.83 -2.48
C HIS A 213 -16.01 9.61 -1.26
N TRP A 214 -16.77 9.55 -0.16
CA TRP A 214 -16.45 10.21 1.10
C TRP A 214 -16.00 9.19 2.14
N MET A 215 -14.69 9.14 2.39
CA MET A 215 -14.07 8.15 3.27
C MET A 215 -14.09 8.57 4.74
N LEU A 216 -14.09 7.60 5.65
CA LEU A 216 -13.82 7.81 7.06
C LEU A 216 -12.30 7.99 7.31
N PRO A 217 -11.88 8.64 8.40
CA PRO A 217 -10.46 8.84 8.71
C PRO A 217 -9.63 7.54 8.73
N GLU A 218 -10.22 6.46 9.24
CA GLU A 218 -9.59 5.14 9.31
C GLU A 218 -9.49 4.49 7.92
N GLU A 219 -10.44 4.78 7.02
CA GLU A 219 -10.38 4.35 5.61
C GLU A 219 -9.29 5.10 4.85
N VAL A 220 -9.17 6.41 5.06
CA VAL A 220 -8.07 7.21 4.52
C VAL A 220 -6.72 6.69 5.02
N GLN A 221 -6.60 6.36 6.30
CA GLN A 221 -5.36 5.77 6.83
C GLN A 221 -5.01 4.45 6.13
N ARG A 222 -5.98 3.54 5.97
CA ARG A 222 -5.77 2.27 5.26
C ARG A 222 -5.36 2.48 3.81
N LEU A 223 -6.03 3.40 3.11
CA LEU A 223 -5.72 3.76 1.73
C LEU A 223 -4.29 4.31 1.61
N LEU A 224 -3.91 5.25 2.47
CA LEU A 224 -2.57 5.82 2.45
C LEU A 224 -1.49 4.74 2.71
N ARG A 225 -1.76 3.77 3.59
CA ARG A 225 -0.84 2.64 3.79
C ARG A 225 -0.68 1.76 2.55
N SER A 226 -1.71 1.63 1.69
CA SER A 226 -1.53 0.94 0.39
C SER A 226 -0.72 1.77 -0.61
N TYR A 227 -0.57 3.06 -0.37
CA TYR A 227 0.36 3.95 -1.07
C TYR A 227 1.71 4.12 -0.35
N ASP A 228 2.04 3.23 0.60
CA ASP A 228 3.29 3.25 1.37
C ASP A 228 3.45 4.52 2.24
N VAL A 229 2.34 5.00 2.80
CA VAL A 229 2.27 6.12 3.74
C VAL A 229 1.68 5.62 5.06
N ASN A 230 2.54 5.31 6.04
CA ASN A 230 2.10 4.78 7.33
C ASN A 230 1.96 5.87 8.40
N ILE A 231 0.77 6.43 8.52
CA ILE A 231 0.44 7.40 9.57
C ILE A 231 -0.21 6.68 10.74
N GLY A 232 0.42 6.66 11.92
CA GLY A 232 -0.12 6.00 13.11
C GLY A 232 -1.17 6.80 13.88
N LEU A 233 -1.14 8.14 13.80
CA LEU A 233 -1.93 9.02 14.65
C LEU A 233 -3.17 9.55 13.93
N ILE A 234 -4.36 9.28 14.49
CA ILE A 234 -5.64 9.86 14.05
C ILE A 234 -6.24 10.65 15.23
N GLY A 235 -6.69 11.87 15.02
CA GLY A 235 -7.40 12.63 16.05
C GLY A 235 -7.94 13.99 15.60
N ALA A 236 -8.76 14.63 16.43
CA ALA A 236 -9.40 15.90 16.05
C ALA A 236 -8.45 17.13 16.03
N LYS A 237 -7.21 17.00 16.50
CA LYS A 237 -6.27 18.12 16.64
C LYS A 237 -5.10 17.98 15.69
N ILE A 238 -4.73 19.10 15.07
CA ILE A 238 -3.49 19.21 14.31
C ILE A 238 -2.27 18.98 15.21
N GLN A 239 -1.26 18.29 14.68
CA GLN A 239 0.00 17.97 15.35
C GLN A 239 1.15 18.51 14.51
N HIS A 240 1.54 19.76 14.77
CA HIS A 240 2.59 20.41 13.98
C HIS A 240 3.89 19.60 13.96
N GLY A 241 4.46 19.44 12.77
CA GLY A 241 5.72 18.73 12.55
C GLY A 241 5.65 17.21 12.69
N LYS A 242 4.47 16.62 12.96
CA LYS A 242 4.29 15.17 13.15
C LYS A 242 3.36 14.56 12.11
N ASP A 243 3.62 13.33 11.71
CA ASP A 243 2.76 12.63 10.76
C ASP A 243 1.46 12.24 11.46
N HIS A 244 0.33 12.73 10.93
CA HIS A 244 -0.98 12.57 11.57
C HIS A 244 -2.13 12.77 10.57
N ILE A 245 -3.27 12.20 10.92
CA ILE A 245 -4.55 12.47 10.29
C ILE A 245 -5.40 13.26 11.28
N ASN A 246 -5.90 14.42 10.86
CA ASN A 246 -6.90 15.17 11.59
C ASN A 246 -8.17 15.42 10.79
N THR A 247 -9.29 15.61 11.50
CA THR A 247 -10.57 15.95 10.89
C THR A 247 -10.99 17.33 11.31
N ALA A 248 -11.49 18.13 10.37
CA ALA A 248 -12.07 19.42 10.67
C ALA A 248 -13.08 19.81 9.57
N GLY A 249 -14.33 20.05 9.99
CA GLY A 249 -15.44 20.28 9.06
C GLY A 249 -15.63 19.08 8.11
N LEU A 250 -15.83 19.39 6.83
CA LEU A 250 -16.04 18.41 5.75
C LEU A 250 -14.74 17.71 5.32
N SER A 251 -13.60 18.02 5.92
CA SER A 251 -12.29 17.53 5.48
C SER A 251 -11.59 16.62 6.48
N ILE A 252 -10.89 15.64 5.91
CA ILE A 252 -9.83 14.86 6.54
C ILE A 252 -8.51 15.38 6.00
N PHE A 253 -7.57 15.70 6.88
CA PHE A 253 -6.24 16.20 6.56
C PHE A 253 -5.22 15.12 6.93
N ALA A 254 -4.50 14.61 5.94
CA ALA A 254 -3.41 13.68 6.13
C ALA A 254 -2.08 14.40 5.92
N TRP A 255 -1.36 14.61 7.02
CA TRP A 255 -0.04 15.23 7.04
C TRP A 255 1.02 14.15 7.20
N PHE A 256 2.00 14.12 6.31
CA PHE A 256 3.03 13.09 6.33
C PHE A 256 4.35 13.58 5.71
N SER A 257 5.42 12.86 6.01
CA SER A 257 6.76 13.10 5.49
C SER A 257 7.30 11.81 4.85
N THR A 258 8.48 11.88 4.25
CA THR A 258 9.11 10.68 3.67
C THR A 258 9.46 9.62 4.73
N ASP A 259 9.56 10.01 6.01
CA ASP A 259 9.86 9.11 7.13
C ASP A 259 8.77 8.06 7.42
N CYS A 260 7.54 8.26 6.93
CA CYS A 260 6.43 7.31 7.16
C CYS A 260 6.37 6.17 6.14
N SER A 261 7.23 6.18 5.13
CA SER A 261 7.32 5.16 4.07
C SER A 261 8.39 4.12 4.42
N CYS A 262 8.16 2.85 4.09
CA CYS A 262 9.22 1.83 4.16
C CYS A 262 9.88 1.58 2.79
N GLY A 263 9.49 2.30 1.74
CA GLY A 263 10.04 2.22 0.38
C GLY A 263 9.71 0.91 -0.35
N GLY A 264 8.91 0.02 0.25
CA GLY A 264 8.62 -1.29 -0.30
C GLY A 264 7.85 -1.20 -1.62
N LYS A 265 6.81 -0.36 -1.67
CA LYS A 265 5.92 -0.29 -2.84
C LYS A 265 6.67 0.16 -4.11
N SER A 266 7.42 1.25 -4.02
CA SER A 266 8.13 1.81 -5.18
C SER A 266 9.17 0.84 -5.74
N TYR A 267 9.85 0.10 -4.87
CA TYR A 267 10.79 -0.94 -5.28
C TYR A 267 10.08 -2.09 -6.01
N TYR A 268 9.03 -2.67 -5.42
CA TYR A 268 8.34 -3.84 -5.99
C TYR A 268 7.50 -3.51 -7.23
N ASP A 269 6.99 -2.28 -7.36
CA ASP A 269 6.25 -1.85 -8.56
C ASP A 269 7.18 -1.45 -9.73
N SER A 270 8.50 -1.37 -9.51
CA SER A 270 9.46 -1.05 -10.58
C SER A 270 9.55 -2.15 -11.65
N GLU A 271 9.70 -1.76 -12.92
CA GLU A 271 9.86 -2.69 -14.06
C GLU A 271 11.10 -3.59 -13.90
N ASP A 272 12.20 -3.03 -13.39
CA ASP A 272 13.43 -3.77 -13.13
C ASP A 272 13.20 -4.87 -12.08
N ALA A 273 12.48 -4.58 -10.99
CA ALA A 273 12.15 -5.58 -9.97
C ALA A 273 11.23 -6.67 -10.52
N GLN A 274 10.14 -6.31 -11.23
CA GLN A 274 9.22 -7.29 -11.82
C GLN A 274 9.94 -8.21 -12.83
N THR A 275 10.83 -7.65 -13.65
CA THR A 275 11.63 -8.41 -14.63
C THR A 275 12.63 -9.32 -13.92
N PHE A 276 13.31 -8.82 -12.89
CA PHE A 276 14.24 -9.62 -12.10
C PHE A 276 13.55 -10.78 -11.38
N TYR A 277 12.44 -10.52 -10.68
CA TYR A 277 11.73 -11.57 -9.95
C TYR A 277 11.18 -12.64 -10.90
N SER A 278 10.56 -12.25 -12.01
CA SER A 278 10.07 -13.24 -13.00
C SER A 278 11.19 -14.04 -13.68
N GLN A 279 12.28 -13.39 -14.11
CA GLN A 279 13.28 -14.05 -14.95
C GLN A 279 14.45 -14.69 -14.19
N ILE A 280 14.73 -14.25 -12.97
CA ILE A 280 15.88 -14.70 -12.17
C ILE A 280 15.44 -15.49 -10.94
N TRP A 281 14.38 -15.03 -10.26
CA TRP A 281 13.89 -15.65 -9.03
C TRP A 281 12.86 -16.77 -9.30
N GLY A 282 11.97 -16.57 -10.27
CA GLY A 282 10.96 -17.57 -10.69
C GLY A 282 9.62 -16.94 -11.07
N ASP A 283 8.81 -17.66 -11.86
CA ASP A 283 7.58 -17.11 -12.47
C ASP A 283 6.35 -17.03 -11.53
N ALA A 284 6.40 -17.68 -10.35
CA ALA A 284 5.21 -17.90 -9.52
C ALA A 284 5.35 -17.52 -8.03
N GLU A 285 6.51 -17.76 -7.41
CA GLU A 285 6.72 -17.75 -5.96
C GLU A 285 8.10 -17.11 -5.67
N THR A 286 8.18 -16.17 -4.72
CA THR A 286 9.41 -15.42 -4.41
C THR A 286 9.65 -15.39 -2.91
N HIS A 287 10.23 -16.45 -2.37
CA HIS A 287 10.62 -16.58 -0.97
C HIS A 287 11.89 -17.45 -0.85
N ILE A 288 12.41 -17.65 0.35
CA ILE A 288 13.60 -18.51 0.55
C ILE A 288 13.18 -19.99 0.45
N GLY A 289 14.02 -20.80 -0.21
CA GLY A 289 13.81 -22.25 -0.41
C GLY A 289 14.58 -23.14 0.58
N ARG A 290 14.15 -24.40 0.75
CA ARG A 290 14.77 -25.43 1.61
C ARG A 290 15.81 -26.28 0.86
N TYR A 291 17.01 -25.74 0.67
CA TYR A 291 18.16 -26.40 0.03
C TYR A 291 18.76 -27.55 0.86
N ASP A 292 18.59 -27.50 2.18
CA ASP A 292 18.96 -28.58 3.10
C ASP A 292 18.21 -29.88 2.78
N LEU A 293 17.02 -29.78 2.17
CA LEU A 293 16.18 -30.92 1.80
C LEU A 293 16.33 -31.36 0.34
N LEU A 294 17.11 -30.65 -0.48
CA LEU A 294 17.42 -31.08 -1.85
C LEU A 294 18.33 -32.32 -1.82
N THR A 295 17.93 -33.36 -2.55
CA THR A 295 18.73 -34.58 -2.69
C THR A 295 19.98 -34.35 -3.55
N ASP A 296 21.01 -35.16 -3.36
CA ASP A 296 22.23 -35.10 -4.19
C ASP A 296 21.93 -35.34 -5.69
N ALA A 297 20.89 -36.13 -5.99
CA ALA A 297 20.42 -36.36 -7.35
C ALA A 297 19.79 -35.09 -7.96
N GLU A 298 18.96 -34.37 -7.21
CA GLU A 298 18.37 -33.09 -7.65
C GLU A 298 19.47 -32.02 -7.84
N LYS A 299 20.40 -31.90 -6.88
CA LYS A 299 21.51 -30.92 -6.93
C LYS A 299 22.42 -31.12 -8.16
N SER A 300 22.56 -32.35 -8.64
CA SER A 300 23.43 -32.68 -9.78
C SER A 300 22.71 -32.64 -11.13
N SER A 301 21.40 -32.88 -11.17
CA SER A 301 20.62 -32.97 -12.42
C SER A 301 19.89 -31.67 -12.78
N LEU A 302 19.47 -30.88 -11.80
CA LEU A 302 18.74 -29.63 -12.01
C LEU A 302 19.70 -28.48 -12.30
N THR A 303 19.33 -27.61 -13.23
CA THR A 303 19.95 -26.29 -13.40
C THR A 303 19.77 -25.44 -12.14
N LYS A 304 20.58 -24.39 -11.96
CA LYS A 304 20.50 -23.52 -10.77
C LYS A 304 19.12 -22.89 -10.56
N ILE A 305 18.49 -22.43 -11.65
CA ILE A 305 17.12 -21.90 -11.58
C ILE A 305 16.09 -22.97 -11.18
N GLN A 306 16.24 -24.20 -11.68
CA GLN A 306 15.37 -25.31 -11.27
C GLN A 306 15.61 -25.73 -9.81
N GLN A 307 16.84 -25.59 -9.30
CA GLN A 307 17.14 -25.82 -7.89
C GLN A 307 16.46 -24.77 -6.99
N ILE A 308 16.42 -23.49 -7.41
CA ILE A 308 15.67 -22.44 -6.70
C ILE A 308 14.20 -22.83 -6.60
N SER A 309 13.53 -23.05 -7.74
CA SER A 309 12.10 -23.38 -7.76
C SER A 309 11.78 -24.66 -6.99
N ARG A 310 12.64 -25.69 -7.05
CA ARG A 310 12.42 -26.93 -6.29
C ARG A 310 12.60 -26.71 -4.78
N ALA A 311 13.59 -25.92 -4.36
CA ALA A 311 13.80 -25.60 -2.95
C ALA A 311 12.64 -24.77 -2.38
N GLU A 312 12.12 -23.80 -3.14
CA GLU A 312 10.93 -23.01 -2.81
C GLU A 312 9.70 -23.92 -2.67
N GLU A 313 9.44 -24.80 -3.64
CA GLU A 313 8.33 -25.75 -3.57
C GLU A 313 8.39 -26.65 -2.32
N ILE A 314 9.58 -27.17 -1.98
CA ILE A 314 9.77 -27.95 -0.76
C ILE A 314 9.48 -27.11 0.49
N HIS A 315 9.86 -25.84 0.51
CA HIS A 315 9.54 -24.94 1.62
C HIS A 315 8.02 -24.81 1.82
N GLU A 316 7.29 -24.51 0.76
CA GLU A 316 5.83 -24.37 0.81
C GLU A 316 5.14 -25.69 1.19
N GLU A 317 5.59 -26.83 0.66
CA GLU A 317 5.05 -28.14 1.05
C GLU A 317 5.20 -28.39 2.56
N ASN A 318 6.34 -28.03 3.15
CA ASN A 318 6.55 -28.14 4.60
C ASN A 318 5.72 -27.12 5.38
N PHE A 319 5.56 -25.90 4.86
CA PHE A 319 4.69 -24.89 5.44
C PHE A 319 3.22 -25.34 5.49
N VAL A 320 2.70 -25.92 4.40
CA VAL A 320 1.35 -26.49 4.34
C VAL A 320 1.19 -27.66 5.31
N LYS A 321 2.21 -28.53 5.44
CA LYS A 321 2.21 -29.62 6.46
C LYS A 321 2.19 -29.07 7.89
N LEU A 322 2.91 -27.97 8.14
CA LEU A 322 2.90 -27.30 9.43
C LEU A 322 1.51 -26.72 9.73
N ILE A 323 0.91 -25.99 8.79
CA ILE A 323 -0.48 -25.49 8.89
C ILE A 323 -1.43 -26.64 9.21
N ALA A 324 -1.36 -27.73 8.43
CA ALA A 324 -2.19 -28.91 8.63
C ALA A 324 -2.09 -29.46 10.06
N SER A 325 -0.88 -29.54 10.61
CA SER A 325 -0.64 -30.05 11.97
C SER A 325 -1.36 -29.25 13.06
N LYS A 326 -1.64 -27.95 12.83
CA LYS A 326 -2.32 -27.07 13.80
C LYS A 326 -3.84 -27.28 13.85
N PHE A 327 -4.42 -27.87 12.81
CA PHE A 327 -5.87 -28.11 12.69
C PHE A 327 -6.27 -29.59 12.77
N ARG A 328 -5.31 -30.51 12.88
CA ARG A 328 -5.61 -31.95 13.02
C ARG A 328 -6.39 -32.21 14.31
N SER A 329 -7.65 -32.61 14.13
CA SER A 329 -8.37 -33.45 15.08
C SER A 329 -7.93 -34.90 14.86
N THR A 330 -8.42 -35.86 15.66
CA THR A 330 -8.13 -37.31 15.58
C THR A 330 -8.48 -37.99 14.24
N SER A 331 -8.77 -37.24 13.19
CA SER A 331 -9.06 -37.65 11.81
C SER A 331 -8.04 -37.01 10.85
N ASP A 332 -7.62 -37.74 9.81
CA ASP A 332 -6.58 -37.32 8.85
C ASP A 332 -6.98 -36.12 7.94
N ASP A 333 -8.21 -35.62 8.01
CA ASP A 333 -8.69 -34.49 7.22
C ASP A 333 -8.40 -33.14 7.90
N ILE A 334 -7.75 -32.22 7.17
CA ILE A 334 -7.61 -30.81 7.55
C ILE A 334 -8.94 -30.12 7.26
N PRO A 335 -9.60 -29.47 8.24
CA PRO A 335 -10.83 -28.74 7.98
C PRO A 335 -10.57 -27.60 7.00
N LYS A 336 -11.55 -27.32 6.13
CA LYS A 336 -11.56 -26.09 5.35
C LYS A 336 -11.61 -24.89 6.29
N VAL A 337 -10.68 -23.95 6.12
CA VAL A 337 -10.52 -22.79 7.01
C VAL A 337 -10.66 -21.48 6.24
N ARG A 338 -11.00 -20.42 6.98
CA ARG A 338 -10.94 -19.02 6.51
C ARG A 338 -9.54 -18.48 6.72
N ILE A 339 -8.92 -17.96 5.67
CA ILE A 339 -7.50 -17.62 5.65
C ILE A 339 -7.31 -16.14 5.29
N LEU A 340 -6.43 -15.45 6.02
CA LEU A 340 -5.79 -14.21 5.57
C LEU A 340 -4.32 -14.46 5.29
N ASP A 341 -3.82 -14.08 4.11
CA ASP A 341 -2.40 -14.08 3.76
C ASP A 341 -1.87 -12.64 3.74
N MET A 342 -0.97 -12.33 4.68
CA MET A 342 -0.35 -11.00 4.83
C MET A 342 0.93 -10.91 4.02
N GLY A 343 0.90 -10.14 2.92
CA GLY A 343 1.98 -10.07 1.94
C GLY A 343 1.87 -11.20 0.93
N CYS A 344 0.71 -11.32 0.28
CA CYS A 344 0.40 -12.49 -0.54
C CYS A 344 1.15 -12.53 -1.89
N GLY A 345 1.78 -11.42 -2.31
CA GLY A 345 2.43 -11.29 -3.61
C GLY A 345 1.51 -11.71 -4.76
N TYR A 346 1.95 -12.67 -5.56
CA TYR A 346 1.15 -13.23 -6.67
C TYR A 346 0.06 -14.23 -6.23
N GLY A 347 -0.12 -14.49 -4.93
CA GLY A 347 -1.15 -15.37 -4.37
C GLY A 347 -0.88 -16.88 -4.49
N GLY A 348 0.39 -17.27 -4.69
CA GLY A 348 0.80 -18.67 -4.91
C GLY A 348 0.39 -19.61 -3.78
N LEU A 349 0.74 -19.25 -2.54
CA LEU A 349 0.44 -20.05 -1.36
C LEU A 349 -1.06 -20.27 -1.15
N LEU A 350 -1.88 -19.22 -1.31
CA LEU A 350 -3.33 -19.34 -1.22
C LEU A 350 -3.89 -20.30 -2.26
N ARG A 351 -3.40 -20.24 -3.51
CA ARG A 351 -3.80 -21.18 -4.56
C ARG A 351 -3.32 -22.60 -4.28
N ARG A 352 -2.16 -22.79 -3.65
CA ARG A 352 -1.69 -24.12 -3.21
C ARG A 352 -2.60 -24.70 -2.13
N LEU A 353 -2.94 -23.92 -1.11
CA LEU A 353 -3.88 -24.32 -0.06
C LEU A 353 -5.28 -24.61 -0.62
N TRP A 354 -5.73 -23.84 -1.60
CA TRP A 354 -7.00 -24.06 -2.29
C TRP A 354 -7.00 -25.37 -3.11
N LYS A 355 -5.95 -25.62 -3.90
CA LYS A 355 -5.75 -26.88 -4.62
C LYS A 355 -5.71 -28.10 -3.68
N GLY A 356 -5.13 -27.92 -2.48
CA GLY A 356 -5.11 -28.94 -1.41
C GLY A 356 -6.46 -29.17 -0.74
N GLY A 357 -7.48 -28.36 -1.04
CA GLY A 357 -8.82 -28.49 -0.45
C GLY A 357 -8.95 -27.91 0.96
N HIS A 358 -8.01 -27.06 1.39
CA HIS A 358 -7.96 -26.50 2.76
C HIS A 358 -8.67 -25.15 2.89
N VAL A 359 -9.11 -24.55 1.80
CA VAL A 359 -9.73 -23.21 1.79
C VAL A 359 -11.25 -23.33 1.85
N TRP A 360 -11.85 -22.66 2.84
CA TRP A 360 -13.27 -22.30 2.84
C TRP A 360 -13.48 -20.94 2.16
N ARG A 361 -12.70 -19.95 2.58
CA ARG A 361 -12.59 -18.62 1.95
C ARG A 361 -11.20 -18.08 2.27
N ALA A 362 -10.53 -17.50 1.29
CA ALA A 362 -9.22 -16.90 1.48
C ALA A 362 -9.21 -15.45 1.02
N THR A 363 -8.37 -14.66 1.67
CA THR A 363 -8.09 -13.28 1.31
C THR A 363 -6.58 -13.07 1.39
N GLY A 364 -5.97 -12.62 0.30
CA GLY A 364 -4.59 -12.14 0.32
C GLY A 364 -4.58 -10.62 0.35
N CYS A 365 -3.67 -10.00 1.11
CA CYS A 365 -3.41 -8.57 1.02
C CYS A 365 -1.96 -8.28 0.67
N ASP A 366 -1.74 -7.33 -0.23
CA ASP A 366 -0.43 -6.83 -0.61
C ASP A 366 -0.53 -5.35 -1.04
N ILE A 367 0.56 -4.59 -0.95
CA ILE A 367 0.61 -3.18 -1.38
C ILE A 367 1.07 -3.03 -2.84
N ALA A 368 1.67 -4.06 -3.42
CA ALA A 368 2.18 -4.02 -4.80
C ALA A 368 1.04 -4.23 -5.81
N SER A 369 0.58 -3.14 -6.43
CA SER A 369 -0.60 -3.13 -7.31
C SER A 369 -0.45 -4.10 -8.48
N LYS A 370 0.76 -4.18 -9.07
CA LYS A 370 1.06 -5.11 -10.18
C LYS A 370 0.96 -6.57 -9.74
N MET A 371 1.42 -6.90 -8.53
CA MET A 371 1.32 -8.26 -7.99
C MET A 371 -0.13 -8.62 -7.68
N CYS A 372 -0.88 -7.72 -7.05
CA CYS A 372 -2.31 -7.89 -6.78
C CYS A 372 -3.10 -8.12 -8.08
N GLY A 373 -2.87 -7.30 -9.11
CA GLY A 373 -3.49 -7.45 -10.42
C GLY A 373 -3.22 -8.82 -11.04
N LYS A 374 -1.95 -9.24 -11.08
CA LYS A 374 -1.57 -10.57 -11.60
C LYS A 374 -2.15 -11.71 -10.75
N ALA A 375 -2.21 -11.57 -9.42
CA ALA A 375 -2.82 -12.56 -8.53
C ALA A 375 -4.31 -12.78 -8.85
N ARG A 376 -5.07 -11.70 -9.11
CA ARG A 376 -6.49 -11.79 -9.51
C ARG A 376 -6.68 -12.50 -10.84
N VAL A 377 -5.81 -12.24 -11.83
CA VAL A 377 -5.82 -12.95 -13.12
C VAL A 377 -5.56 -14.44 -12.91
N LEU A 378 -4.49 -14.79 -12.17
CA LEU A 378 -4.14 -16.20 -11.91
C LEU A 378 -5.22 -16.94 -11.11
N ASN A 379 -5.92 -16.26 -10.20
CA ASN A 379 -7.05 -16.85 -9.47
C ASN A 379 -8.21 -17.17 -10.43
N THR A 380 -8.54 -16.26 -11.34
CA THR A 380 -9.57 -16.46 -12.38
C THR A 380 -9.22 -17.61 -13.31
N GLU A 381 -7.97 -17.67 -13.80
CA GLU A 381 -7.48 -18.74 -14.68
C GLU A 381 -7.58 -20.13 -14.04
N MET A 382 -7.41 -20.21 -12.71
CA MET A 382 -7.56 -21.45 -11.95
C MET A 382 -9.00 -21.73 -11.47
N GLY A 383 -9.95 -20.82 -11.71
CA GLY A 383 -11.32 -20.91 -11.20
C GLY A 383 -11.43 -20.79 -9.67
N ALA A 384 -10.47 -20.12 -9.04
CA ALA A 384 -10.38 -19.94 -7.59
C ALA A 384 -10.87 -18.56 -7.12
N ASP A 385 -11.27 -17.66 -8.02
CA ASP A 385 -11.75 -16.30 -7.75
C ASP A 385 -12.99 -16.25 -6.84
N GLN A 386 -13.84 -17.28 -6.90
CA GLN A 386 -15.00 -17.44 -6.01
C GLN A 386 -14.62 -17.82 -4.57
N ASP A 387 -13.38 -18.25 -4.32
CA ASP A 387 -12.89 -18.67 -3.01
C ASP A 387 -11.73 -17.81 -2.49
N ILE A 388 -10.97 -17.15 -3.38
CA ILE A 388 -9.78 -16.36 -3.07
C ILE A 388 -9.95 -14.92 -3.56
N ALA A 389 -10.06 -13.98 -2.62
CA ALA A 389 -10.03 -12.54 -2.89
C ALA A 389 -8.63 -11.95 -2.70
N ILE A 390 -8.31 -10.87 -3.41
CA ILE A 390 -7.05 -10.13 -3.28
C ILE A 390 -7.36 -8.66 -2.99
N LEU A 391 -6.87 -8.18 -1.85
CA LEU A 391 -6.96 -6.79 -1.39
C LEU A 391 -5.65 -6.07 -1.70
N GLU A 392 -5.74 -4.90 -2.31
CA GLU A 392 -4.59 -4.01 -2.47
C GLU A 392 -4.50 -3.10 -1.23
N GLU A 393 -4.06 -3.70 -0.13
CA GLU A 393 -4.07 -3.11 1.21
C GLU A 393 -2.79 -3.46 1.95
N SER A 394 -2.36 -2.57 2.85
CA SER A 394 -1.29 -2.88 3.77
C SER A 394 -1.76 -3.85 4.86
N TYR A 395 -0.97 -4.89 5.11
CA TYR A 395 -1.20 -5.80 6.23
C TYR A 395 -1.08 -5.13 7.63
N LEU A 396 -0.67 -3.86 7.70
CA LEU A 396 -0.70 -3.06 8.93
C LEU A 396 -2.11 -2.60 9.32
N GLY A 397 -3.10 -2.76 8.44
CA GLY A 397 -4.50 -2.43 8.69
C GLY A 397 -5.37 -2.84 7.50
N VAL A 398 -5.98 -4.02 7.58
CA VAL A 398 -6.79 -4.61 6.51
C VAL A 398 -8.29 -4.37 6.74
N SER A 399 -9.08 -4.38 5.67
CA SER A 399 -10.55 -4.31 5.72
C SER A 399 -11.22 -5.62 6.16
N VAL A 400 -10.43 -6.67 6.44
CA VAL A 400 -10.93 -7.93 6.99
C VAL A 400 -11.56 -7.70 8.37
N PRO A 401 -12.81 -8.16 8.63
CA PRO A 401 -13.48 -7.92 9.90
C PRO A 401 -12.80 -8.59 11.11
N ASP A 402 -13.04 -8.05 12.30
CA ASP A 402 -12.60 -8.63 13.57
C ASP A 402 -13.07 -10.09 13.71
N GLU A 403 -12.23 -10.94 14.29
CA GLU A 403 -12.56 -12.32 14.67
C GLU A 403 -13.21 -13.16 13.55
N SER A 404 -12.87 -12.86 12.29
CA SER A 404 -13.52 -13.41 11.10
C SER A 404 -12.76 -14.52 10.39
N VAL A 405 -11.45 -14.67 10.66
CA VAL A 405 -10.61 -15.72 10.06
C VAL A 405 -10.14 -16.76 11.08
N ASP A 406 -9.81 -17.95 10.57
CA ASP A 406 -9.35 -19.09 11.37
C ASP A 406 -7.82 -19.22 11.37
N LEU A 407 -7.19 -18.72 10.29
CA LEU A 407 -5.76 -18.80 10.03
C LEU A 407 -5.27 -17.48 9.43
N VAL A 408 -4.17 -16.96 9.96
CA VAL A 408 -3.35 -15.92 9.31
C VAL A 408 -2.04 -16.57 8.90
N ILE A 409 -1.62 -16.32 7.66
CA ILE A 409 -0.33 -16.74 7.12
C ILE A 409 0.46 -15.56 6.59
N SER A 410 1.78 -15.74 6.50
CA SER A 410 2.70 -14.80 5.84
C SER A 410 4.01 -15.53 5.55
N MET A 411 4.63 -15.28 4.39
CA MET A 411 5.95 -15.82 4.05
C MET A 411 6.88 -14.71 3.60
N ASP A 412 7.97 -14.49 4.34
CA ASP A 412 9.05 -13.54 4.01
C ASP A 412 8.57 -12.12 3.68
N ALA A 413 7.46 -11.67 4.29
CA ALA A 413 6.85 -10.37 4.00
C ALA A 413 6.95 -9.37 5.15
N LEU A 414 6.91 -9.84 6.41
CA LEU A 414 6.81 -8.97 7.58
C LEU A 414 8.13 -8.23 7.89
N LEU A 415 9.27 -8.69 7.37
CA LEU A 415 10.55 -7.98 7.55
C LEU A 415 10.48 -6.53 7.04
N HIS A 416 9.71 -6.26 5.98
CA HIS A 416 9.72 -5.00 5.24
C HIS A 416 9.19 -3.80 6.02
N VAL A 417 8.51 -4.03 7.13
CA VAL A 417 7.95 -2.96 7.98
C VAL A 417 8.77 -2.73 9.26
N GLY A 418 9.89 -3.45 9.42
CA GLY A 418 10.75 -3.38 10.60
C GLY A 418 10.06 -3.78 11.91
N PRO A 419 10.76 -3.74 13.06
CA PRO A 419 10.22 -4.22 14.34
C PRO A 419 8.92 -3.54 14.79
N GLU A 420 8.81 -2.21 14.63
CA GLU A 420 7.61 -1.46 15.03
C GLU A 420 6.42 -1.77 14.11
N GLY A 421 6.66 -1.93 12.82
CA GLY A 421 5.64 -2.36 11.88
C GLY A 421 5.21 -3.81 12.10
N GLN A 422 6.14 -4.70 12.45
CA GLN A 422 5.84 -6.08 12.84
C GLN A 422 4.89 -6.11 14.04
N LYS A 423 5.13 -5.29 15.07
CA LYS A 423 4.19 -5.14 16.20
C LYS A 423 2.78 -4.77 15.73
N THR A 424 2.68 -3.84 14.79
CA THR A 424 1.40 -3.40 14.20
C THR A 424 0.73 -4.53 13.39
N ALA A 425 1.49 -5.24 12.55
CA ALA A 425 0.99 -6.37 11.76
C ALA A 425 0.51 -7.54 12.65
N ILE A 426 1.26 -7.86 13.71
CA ILE A 426 0.87 -8.91 14.67
C ILE A 426 -0.39 -8.51 15.44
N LYS A 427 -0.51 -7.24 15.83
CA LYS A 427 -1.74 -6.71 16.44
C LYS A 427 -2.93 -6.85 15.49
N GLU A 428 -2.73 -6.57 14.20
CA GLU A 428 -3.76 -6.71 13.17
C GLU A 428 -4.14 -8.17 12.91
N ALA A 429 -3.16 -9.09 12.86
CA ALA A 429 -3.40 -10.53 12.81
C ALA A 429 -4.22 -11.00 14.02
N GLY A 430 -3.88 -10.47 15.20
CA GLY A 430 -4.64 -10.65 16.42
C GLY A 430 -6.09 -10.17 16.28
N ARG A 431 -6.34 -9.00 15.69
CA ARG A 431 -7.70 -8.45 15.50
C ARG A 431 -8.58 -9.36 14.65
N VAL A 432 -8.09 -9.77 13.48
CA VAL A 432 -8.87 -10.52 12.50
C VAL A 432 -9.06 -11.99 12.89
N LEU A 433 -8.13 -12.58 13.66
CA LEU A 433 -8.26 -13.97 14.11
C LEU A 433 -9.35 -14.13 15.16
N ARG A 434 -10.18 -15.16 15.00
CA ARG A 434 -11.06 -15.62 16.10
C ARG A 434 -10.22 -16.22 17.24
N PRO A 435 -10.73 -16.20 18.49
CA PRO A 435 -10.16 -17.04 19.55
C PRO A 435 -10.12 -18.51 19.12
N GLY A 436 -8.97 -19.16 19.34
CA GLY A 436 -8.63 -20.50 18.88
C GLY A 436 -7.95 -20.56 17.50
N GLY A 437 -7.91 -19.44 16.76
CA GLY A 437 -7.24 -19.34 15.46
C GLY A 437 -5.71 -19.31 15.57
N TRP A 438 -5.04 -19.63 14.47
CA TRP A 438 -3.58 -19.70 14.40
C TRP A 438 -2.99 -18.62 13.50
N MET A 439 -1.81 -18.13 13.86
CA MET A 439 -0.89 -17.47 12.94
C MET A 439 0.28 -18.43 12.67
N VAL A 440 0.60 -18.64 11.39
CA VAL A 440 1.71 -19.48 10.92
C VAL A 440 2.48 -18.68 9.88
N PHE A 441 3.77 -18.43 10.09
CA PHE A 441 4.55 -17.57 9.21
C PHE A 441 6.03 -17.94 9.17
N CYS A 442 6.75 -17.52 8.13
CA CYS A 442 8.21 -17.44 8.13
C CYS A 442 8.64 -16.01 7.83
N ASP A 443 9.79 -15.62 8.37
CA ASP A 443 10.33 -14.30 8.10
C ASP A 443 11.83 -14.25 8.32
N ILE A 444 12.47 -13.25 7.71
CA ILE A 444 13.89 -12.97 7.87
C ILE A 444 14.10 -12.06 9.08
N MET A 445 14.86 -12.56 10.05
CA MET A 445 15.17 -11.88 11.30
C MET A 445 16.68 -11.71 11.43
N GLN A 446 17.11 -10.83 12.32
CA GLN A 446 18.50 -10.78 12.78
C GLN A 446 18.69 -11.59 14.06
N GLN A 447 19.94 -11.94 14.37
CA GLN A 447 20.31 -12.47 15.69
C GLN A 447 19.97 -11.46 16.80
N GLU A 448 19.80 -11.98 18.02
CA GLU A 448 19.53 -11.15 19.20
C GLU A 448 20.66 -10.15 19.49
N VAL A 449 21.89 -10.53 19.16
CA VAL A 449 23.08 -9.69 19.27
C VAL A 449 23.79 -9.70 17.92
N VAL A 450 23.96 -8.52 17.34
CA VAL A 450 24.66 -8.28 16.06
C VAL A 450 25.56 -7.05 16.20
N ASP A 451 26.58 -6.95 15.36
CA ASP A 451 27.30 -5.69 15.16
C ASP A 451 26.50 -4.81 14.18
N PRO A 452 26.00 -3.63 14.58
CA PRO A 452 25.25 -2.73 13.70
C PRO A 452 26.05 -2.30 12.46
N VAL A 453 27.38 -2.18 12.57
CA VAL A 453 28.25 -1.79 11.45
C VAL A 453 28.29 -2.90 10.41
N GLU A 454 28.35 -4.16 10.84
CA GLU A 454 28.31 -5.33 9.95
C GLU A 454 26.94 -5.49 9.29
N MET A 455 25.86 -5.15 10.00
CA MET A 455 24.49 -5.23 9.48
C MET A 455 24.09 -4.08 8.55
N GLN A 456 24.80 -2.94 8.57
CA GLN A 456 24.44 -1.76 7.80
C GLN A 456 24.20 -2.04 6.30
N PRO A 457 25.02 -2.85 5.60
CA PRO A 457 24.76 -3.19 4.20
C PRO A 457 23.46 -3.98 3.97
N ILE A 458 23.02 -4.78 4.95
CA ILE A 458 21.73 -5.48 4.91
C ILE A 458 20.59 -4.49 5.10
N TYR A 459 20.70 -3.62 6.12
CA TYR A 459 19.75 -2.57 6.45
C TYR A 459 19.51 -1.61 5.28
N ASP A 460 20.59 -1.10 4.67
CA ASP A 460 20.53 -0.20 3.53
C ASP A 460 19.85 -0.84 2.32
N ARG A 461 20.03 -2.16 2.13
CA ARG A 461 19.44 -2.89 1.00
C ARG A 461 17.92 -3.01 1.12
N ILE A 462 17.41 -3.17 2.32
CA ILE A 462 15.97 -3.35 2.59
C ILE A 462 15.30 -2.07 3.11
N HIS A 463 16.03 -0.94 3.09
CA HIS A 463 15.54 0.37 3.53
C HIS A 463 15.05 0.39 4.99
N LEU A 464 15.73 -0.36 5.87
CA LEU A 464 15.44 -0.40 7.31
C LEU A 464 16.65 0.09 8.10
N THR A 465 16.42 0.42 9.37
CA THR A 465 17.50 0.71 10.33
C THR A 465 17.80 -0.48 11.25
N LYS A 466 16.89 -1.47 11.30
CA LYS A 466 16.98 -2.67 12.12
C LYS A 466 16.02 -3.75 11.61
N LEU A 467 16.35 -5.02 11.82
CA LEU A 467 15.45 -6.16 11.62
C LEU A 467 14.87 -6.66 12.95
N GLY A 468 13.70 -7.31 12.87
CA GLY A 468 13.13 -8.02 14.02
C GLY A 468 14.03 -9.18 14.47
N THR A 469 13.88 -9.59 15.73
CA THR A 469 14.46 -10.83 16.27
C THR A 469 13.36 -11.83 16.61
N VAL A 470 13.72 -13.07 16.94
CA VAL A 470 12.76 -14.06 17.43
C VAL A 470 12.07 -13.56 18.70
N SER A 471 12.84 -12.95 19.63
CA SER A 471 12.29 -12.36 20.85
C SER A 471 11.34 -11.20 20.56
N ASN A 472 11.62 -10.37 19.54
CA ASN A 472 10.71 -9.31 19.10
C ASN A 472 9.35 -9.87 18.69
N TYR A 473 9.33 -10.92 17.85
CA TYR A 473 8.09 -11.57 17.45
C TYR A 473 7.36 -12.21 18.62
N GLN A 474 8.07 -12.90 19.50
CA GLN A 474 7.48 -13.54 20.68
C GLN A 474 6.81 -12.50 21.60
N GLU A 475 7.46 -11.37 21.83
CA GLU A 475 6.90 -10.26 22.63
C GLU A 475 5.64 -9.70 21.96
N CYS A 476 5.72 -9.31 20.68
CA CYS A 476 4.58 -8.78 19.92
C CYS A 476 3.37 -9.72 19.92
N LEU A 477 3.62 -11.02 19.73
CA LEU A 477 2.59 -12.07 19.78
C LEU A 477 1.97 -12.16 21.17
N SER A 478 2.79 -12.17 22.23
CA SER A 478 2.29 -12.26 23.60
C SER A 478 1.43 -11.05 24.01
N GLU A 479 1.84 -9.84 23.63
CA GLU A 479 1.09 -8.59 23.86
C GLU A 479 -0.24 -8.58 23.09
N SER A 480 -0.30 -9.32 21.98
CA SER A 480 -1.48 -9.44 21.12
C SER A 480 -2.35 -10.67 21.43
N GLY A 481 -2.19 -11.27 22.62
CA GLY A 481 -3.03 -12.37 23.11
C GLY A 481 -2.78 -13.73 22.45
N PHE A 482 -1.64 -13.88 21.79
CA PHE A 482 -1.19 -15.17 21.31
C PHE A 482 -0.46 -15.95 22.41
N THR A 483 -0.61 -17.26 22.35
CA THR A 483 0.07 -18.23 23.20
C THR A 483 0.62 -19.36 22.33
N LYS A 484 1.29 -20.35 22.95
CA LYS A 484 1.87 -21.51 22.24
C LYS A 484 2.81 -21.11 21.10
N PHE A 485 3.65 -20.11 21.36
CA PHE A 485 4.69 -19.73 20.42
C PHE A 485 5.67 -20.88 20.22
N GLU A 486 5.91 -21.22 18.96
CA GLU A 486 6.91 -22.19 18.53
C GLU A 486 7.74 -21.57 17.40
N PHE A 487 9.04 -21.85 17.40
CA PHE A 487 9.98 -21.44 16.36
C PHE A 487 10.81 -22.65 15.89
N GLU A 488 10.82 -22.88 14.59
CA GLU A 488 11.61 -23.92 13.91
C GLU A 488 12.65 -23.25 12.98
N PRO A 489 13.93 -23.21 13.36
CA PRO A 489 14.97 -22.51 12.61
C PRO A 489 15.42 -23.29 11.37
N HIS A 490 15.68 -22.56 10.28
CA HIS A 490 16.17 -23.06 9.00
C HIS A 490 17.21 -22.11 8.35
N SER A 491 17.89 -21.31 9.17
CA SER A 491 18.79 -20.22 8.73
C SER A 491 19.92 -20.67 7.78
N GLU A 492 20.31 -21.94 7.81
CA GLU A 492 21.31 -22.53 6.91
C GLU A 492 20.95 -22.37 5.42
N ASN A 493 19.67 -22.20 5.11
CA ASN A 493 19.18 -22.08 3.75
C ASN A 493 19.33 -20.67 3.17
N VAL A 494 19.41 -19.64 4.01
CA VAL A 494 19.41 -18.23 3.58
C VAL A 494 20.60 -17.94 2.66
N ALA A 495 21.80 -18.32 3.10
CA ALA A 495 23.02 -18.12 2.31
C ALA A 495 23.04 -18.97 1.03
N SER A 496 22.50 -20.19 1.09
CA SER A 496 22.36 -21.07 -0.09
C SER A 496 21.42 -20.48 -1.13
N HIS A 497 20.28 -19.95 -0.70
CA HIS A 497 19.27 -19.34 -1.57
C HIS A 497 19.84 -18.11 -2.28
N TYR A 498 20.23 -17.07 -1.54
CA TYR A 498 20.77 -15.85 -2.14
C TYR A 498 22.05 -16.10 -2.94
N GLY A 499 22.87 -17.07 -2.52
CA GLY A 499 24.04 -17.49 -3.29
C GLY A 499 23.69 -18.12 -4.64
N THR A 500 22.65 -18.96 -4.69
CA THR A 500 22.19 -19.61 -5.92
C THR A 500 21.50 -18.60 -6.84
N VAL A 501 20.66 -17.70 -6.30
CA VAL A 501 20.06 -16.60 -7.07
C VAL A 501 21.15 -15.72 -7.69
N ARG A 502 22.23 -15.43 -6.95
CA ARG A 502 23.37 -14.66 -7.48
C ARG A 502 24.07 -15.38 -8.64
N GLU A 503 24.23 -16.70 -8.56
CA GLU A 503 24.80 -17.49 -9.66
C GLU A 503 23.94 -17.37 -10.92
N VAL A 504 22.61 -17.51 -10.80
CA VAL A 504 21.68 -17.35 -11.92
C VAL A 504 21.71 -15.92 -12.48
N LEU A 505 21.77 -14.90 -11.62
CA LEU A 505 21.89 -13.50 -12.04
C LEU A 505 23.13 -13.26 -12.89
N ILE A 506 24.28 -13.81 -12.48
CA ILE A 506 25.55 -13.69 -13.21
C ILE A 506 25.48 -14.46 -14.54
N GLU A 507 24.91 -15.68 -14.54
CA GLU A 507 24.73 -16.50 -15.74
C GLU A 507 23.85 -15.82 -16.80
N LYS A 508 22.80 -15.11 -16.37
CA LYS A 508 21.86 -14.41 -17.26
C LYS A 508 22.21 -12.94 -17.52
N LYS A 509 23.33 -12.45 -16.97
CA LYS A 509 23.74 -11.04 -17.12
C LYS A 509 23.99 -10.73 -18.61
N GLY A 510 23.21 -9.80 -19.17
CA GLY A 510 23.26 -9.42 -20.58
C GLY A 510 22.15 -10.00 -21.46
N ASP A 511 21.42 -11.02 -20.98
CA ASP A 511 20.28 -11.64 -21.68
C ASP A 511 18.92 -11.13 -21.19
N ILE A 512 18.90 -10.32 -20.11
CA ILE A 512 17.70 -9.80 -19.47
C ILE A 512 17.60 -8.28 -19.63
N ALA A 513 16.39 -7.80 -19.90
CA ALA A 513 16.09 -6.38 -20.11
C ALA A 513 15.94 -5.63 -18.78
N VAL A 514 17.03 -5.57 -18.00
CA VAL A 514 17.11 -4.89 -16.70
C VAL A 514 18.25 -3.88 -16.73
N SER A 515 18.09 -2.73 -16.08
CA SER A 515 19.13 -1.70 -16.08
C SER A 515 20.45 -2.17 -15.45
N GLU A 516 21.59 -1.76 -16.01
CA GLU A 516 22.91 -2.18 -15.51
C GLU A 516 23.14 -1.71 -14.06
N ALA A 517 22.65 -0.51 -13.72
CA ALA A 517 22.71 0.02 -12.37
C ALA A 517 21.95 -0.86 -11.37
N PHE A 518 20.76 -1.34 -11.73
CA PHE A 518 19.97 -2.25 -10.91
C PHE A 518 20.67 -3.59 -10.74
N LEU A 519 21.17 -4.18 -11.83
CA LEU A 519 21.88 -5.48 -11.78
C LEU A 519 23.11 -5.42 -10.86
N ASN A 520 23.91 -4.37 -10.94
CA ASN A 520 25.09 -4.21 -10.10
C ASN A 520 24.72 -4.02 -8.62
N LYS A 521 23.69 -3.21 -8.32
CA LYS A 521 23.16 -3.05 -6.96
C LYS A 521 22.64 -4.39 -6.39
N MET A 522 21.89 -5.14 -7.22
CA MET A 522 21.34 -6.43 -6.84
C MET A 522 22.40 -7.49 -6.60
N GLU A 523 23.39 -7.60 -7.48
CA GLU A 523 24.49 -8.56 -7.34
C GLU A 523 25.28 -8.29 -6.05
N ALA A 524 25.62 -7.03 -5.77
CA ALA A 524 26.30 -6.62 -4.54
C ALA A 524 25.46 -6.98 -3.31
N GLY A 525 24.16 -6.68 -3.36
CA GLY A 525 23.24 -7.05 -2.29
C GLY A 525 23.20 -8.56 -2.04
N LEU A 526 23.07 -9.37 -3.10
CA LEU A 526 23.00 -10.84 -2.95
C LEU A 526 24.30 -11.41 -2.38
N ALA A 527 25.45 -10.82 -2.72
CA ALA A 527 26.74 -11.19 -2.15
C ALA A 527 26.78 -10.92 -0.63
N VAL A 528 26.32 -9.75 -0.19
CA VAL A 528 26.21 -9.39 1.24
C VAL A 528 25.39 -10.42 2.01
N TRP A 529 24.20 -10.78 1.49
CA TRP A 529 23.35 -11.78 2.14
C TRP A 529 24.01 -13.16 2.20
N LYS A 530 24.69 -13.59 1.12
CA LYS A 530 25.43 -14.86 1.11
C LYS A 530 26.52 -14.92 2.18
N GLU A 531 27.25 -13.82 2.37
CA GLU A 531 28.40 -13.75 3.27
C GLU A 531 28.01 -13.57 4.74
N LEU A 532 27.07 -12.66 5.02
CA LEU A 532 26.75 -12.23 6.38
C LEU A 532 25.61 -13.03 7.01
N ALA A 533 24.72 -13.64 6.23
CA ALA A 533 23.57 -14.36 6.77
C ALA A 533 23.93 -15.50 7.75
N PRO A 534 24.96 -16.34 7.51
CA PRO A 534 25.28 -17.43 8.43
C PRO A 534 25.60 -17.00 9.86
N GLN A 535 26.04 -15.75 10.04
CA GLN A 535 26.44 -15.19 11.34
C GLN A 535 25.34 -14.32 11.94
N ASN A 536 24.65 -13.54 11.11
CA ASN A 536 23.80 -12.45 11.58
C ASN A 536 22.31 -12.65 11.37
N ILE A 537 21.89 -13.62 10.55
CA ILE A 537 20.50 -13.78 10.14
C ILE A 537 19.90 -15.05 10.73
N VAL A 538 18.65 -14.93 11.15
CA VAL A 538 17.79 -16.01 11.62
C VAL A 538 16.60 -16.11 10.68
N TRP A 539 16.26 -17.32 10.24
CA TRP A 539 15.10 -17.56 9.38
C TRP A 539 14.47 -18.90 9.76
N GLY A 540 13.15 -19.01 9.66
CA GLY A 540 12.45 -20.23 10.02
C GLY A 540 10.96 -20.06 10.20
N PHE A 541 10.28 -21.16 10.54
CA PHE A 541 8.84 -21.15 10.76
C PHE A 541 8.50 -20.73 12.19
N MET A 542 7.49 -19.89 12.32
CA MET A 542 6.91 -19.45 13.57
C MET A 542 5.43 -19.78 13.59
N THR A 543 4.94 -20.28 14.73
CA THR A 543 3.51 -20.51 14.94
C THR A 543 3.08 -19.99 16.29
N ALA A 544 1.87 -19.46 16.36
CA ALA A 544 1.25 -19.03 17.61
C ALA A 544 -0.27 -19.11 17.51
N GLN A 545 -0.93 -19.37 18.64
CA GLN A 545 -2.38 -19.49 18.70
C GLN A 545 -2.99 -18.33 19.50
N LYS A 546 -3.92 -17.58 18.90
CA LYS A 546 -4.71 -16.59 19.63
C LYS A 546 -5.72 -17.32 20.51
N THR A 547 -5.52 -17.36 21.82
CA THR A 547 -6.39 -18.11 22.75
C THR A 547 -7.42 -17.25 23.45
N GLU A 548 -7.17 -15.95 23.53
CA GLU A 548 -8.04 -14.99 24.22
C GLU A 548 -8.54 -13.91 23.27
N LYS A 549 -9.66 -13.29 23.63
CA LYS A 549 -10.11 -12.06 22.99
C LYS A 549 -9.27 -10.91 23.54
N VAL A 550 -8.64 -10.17 22.65
CA VAL A 550 -7.90 -8.95 23.01
C VAL A 550 -8.76 -7.76 22.63
N ASN A 551 -8.95 -6.84 23.58
CA ASN A 551 -9.52 -5.52 23.28
C ASN A 551 -8.39 -4.69 22.65
N ILE A 552 -8.32 -4.73 21.32
CA ILE A 552 -7.26 -4.16 20.48
C ILE A 552 -7.50 -2.67 20.22
#